data_AF-A0A2E8D2Q2-F1
#
_entry.id   AF-A0A2E8D2Q2-F1
#
_cell.length_a   1.000
_cell.length_b   1.000
_cell.length_c   1.000
_cell.angle_alpha   90.00
_cell.angle_beta   90.00
_cell.angle_gamma   90.00
#
_symmetry.space_group_name_H-M   'P 1'
#
loop_
_entity.id
_entity.type
_entity.pdbx_description
1 polymer ?
#
loop_
_entity_poly.entity_id
_entity_poly.type
_entity_poly.pdbx_seq_one_letter_code
_entity_poly.pdbx_strand_id
1 'polypeptide(L)' 'MKGHGANIRPKNRFESVHSEADWEQVEGDEDFLASERSIDTVYLVDDSQSIISENDSPDVFFRYSINPYRGCSHG' A
#
# COMPACT_ATOMS: atom_id res chain seq x y z
N MET A 1 -4.62 -18.79 1.34
CA MET A 1 -3.60 -18.59 2.39
C MET A 1 -3.43 -17.09 2.57
N LYS A 2 -3.90 -16.60 3.72
CA LYS A 2 -3.49 -15.38 4.47
C LYS A 2 -3.13 -14.13 3.65
N GLY A 3 -4.09 -13.22 3.53
CA GLY A 3 -3.83 -11.82 3.17
C GLY A 3 -2.70 -11.26 4.04
N HIS A 4 -1.77 -10.58 3.40
CA HIS A 4 -0.51 -10.17 4.01
C HIS A 4 -0.72 -8.85 4.77
N GLY A 5 -0.41 -8.84 6.07
CA GLY A 5 -0.25 -7.61 6.86
C GLY A 5 -1.50 -7.05 7.55
N ALA A 6 -2.57 -6.71 6.83
CA ALA A 6 -3.76 -6.06 7.41
C ALA A 6 -5.06 -6.68 6.88
N ASN A 7 -5.93 -7.11 7.78
CA ASN A 7 -7.25 -7.66 7.42
C ASN A 7 -8.31 -6.56 7.15
N ILE A 8 -7.93 -5.29 7.30
CA ILE A 8 -8.82 -4.14 7.15
C ILE A 8 -8.17 -3.12 6.24
N ARG A 9 -8.99 -2.46 5.42
CA ARG A 9 -8.59 -1.38 4.52
C ARG A 9 -9.22 -0.06 5.00
N PRO A 10 -8.71 0.56 6.08
CA PRO A 10 -9.31 1.75 6.64
C PRO A 10 -9.19 2.94 5.68
N LYS A 11 -10.18 3.84 5.73
CA LYS A 11 -10.16 5.10 4.99
C LYS A 11 -8.93 5.94 5.36
N ASN A 12 -8.34 6.61 4.37
CA ASN A 12 -7.31 7.62 4.58
C ASN A 12 -7.91 8.86 5.30
N ARG A 13 -7.32 9.23 6.44
CA ARG A 13 -7.81 10.35 7.28
C ARG A 13 -7.74 11.72 6.61
N PHE A 14 -6.92 11.87 5.57
CA PHE A 14 -6.69 13.14 4.87
C PHE A 14 -7.44 13.26 3.54
N GLU A 15 -8.15 12.21 3.13
CA GLU A 15 -8.96 12.26 1.90
C GLU A 15 -10.27 13.00 2.13
N SER A 16 -10.51 14.03 1.31
CA SER A 16 -11.76 14.81 1.31
C SER A 16 -12.95 14.02 0.77
N VAL A 17 -12.71 13.07 -0.13
CA VAL A 17 -13.71 12.21 -0.75
C VAL A 17 -13.32 10.76 -0.52
N HIS A 18 -14.29 9.92 -0.18
CA HIS A 18 -14.11 8.48 -0.02
C HIS A 18 -15.22 7.75 -0.75
N SER A 19 -14.86 6.68 -1.45
CA SER A 19 -15.78 5.78 -2.13
C SER A 19 -15.84 4.45 -1.40
N GLU A 20 -17.05 3.96 -1.17
CA GLU A 20 -17.29 2.60 -0.71
C GLU A 20 -17.88 1.80 -1.86
N ALA A 21 -17.50 0.53 -1.95
CA ALA A 21 -18.04 -0.34 -2.97
C ALA A 21 -19.48 -0.74 -2.60
N ASP A 22 -20.39 -0.54 -3.55
CA ASP A 22 -21.78 -0.98 -3.46
C ASP A 22 -21.94 -2.26 -4.28
N TRP A 23 -22.26 -3.36 -3.60
CA TRP A 23 -22.33 -4.69 -4.19
C TRP A 23 -23.76 -5.10 -4.58
N GLU A 24 -24.77 -4.28 -4.30
CA GLU A 24 -26.19 -4.63 -4.53
C GLU A 24 -26.47 -4.99 -6.00
N GLN A 25 -25.79 -4.33 -6.93
CA GLN A 25 -25.97 -4.53 -8.38
C GLN A 25 -25.31 -5.81 -8.92
N VAL A 26 -24.41 -6.44 -8.15
CA VAL A 26 -23.55 -7.56 -8.61
C VAL A 26 -23.64 -8.79 -7.70
N GLU A 27 -24.63 -8.85 -6.81
CA GLU A 27 -24.79 -9.92 -5.81
C GLU A 27 -24.85 -11.34 -6.42
N GLY A 28 -25.34 -11.46 -7.66
CA GLY A 28 -25.43 -12.73 -8.38
C GLY A 28 -24.23 -13.08 -9.27
N ASP A 29 -23.22 -12.22 -9.37
CA ASP A 29 -22.03 -12.43 -10.19
C ASP A 29 -20.88 -12.94 -9.31
N GLU A 30 -20.86 -14.26 -9.07
CA GLU A 30 -19.86 -14.90 -8.21
C GLU A 30 -18.43 -14.72 -8.73
N ASP A 31 -18.24 -14.70 -10.05
CA ASP A 31 -16.93 -14.52 -10.68
C ASP A 31 -16.40 -13.10 -10.45
N PHE A 32 -17.26 -12.08 -10.60
CA PHE A 32 -16.92 -10.69 -10.29
C PHE A 32 -16.63 -10.48 -8.80
N LEU A 33 -17.46 -11.05 -7.92
CA LEU A 33 -17.25 -10.95 -6.47
C LEU A 33 -15.97 -11.67 -6.02
N ALA A 34 -15.55 -12.73 -6.74
CA ALA A 34 -14.30 -13.43 -6.47
C ALA A 34 -13.08 -12.60 -6.88
N SER A 35 -13.10 -11.92 -8.03
CA SER A 35 -11.98 -11.07 -8.47
C SER A 35 -11.76 -9.89 -7.53
N GLU A 36 -12.82 -9.32 -6.98
CA GLU A 36 -12.73 -8.11 -6.17
C GLU A 36 -12.29 -8.36 -4.72
N ARG A 37 -12.28 -9.62 -4.31
CA ARG A 37 -11.69 -10.06 -3.03
C ARG A 37 -10.18 -10.24 -3.11
N SER A 38 -9.59 -10.30 -4.31
CA SER A 38 -8.14 -10.42 -4.50
C SER A 38 -7.56 -9.09 -4.94
N ILE A 39 -6.94 -8.37 -4.00
CA ILE A 39 -6.05 -7.27 -4.36
C ILE A 39 -4.71 -7.90 -4.75
N ASP A 40 -4.33 -7.72 -6.01
CA ASP A 40 -3.04 -8.20 -6.49
C ASP A 40 -1.89 -7.45 -5.82
N THR A 41 -0.86 -8.19 -5.41
CA THR A 41 0.39 -7.59 -4.95
C THR A 41 1.09 -6.94 -6.13
N VAL A 42 1.28 -5.62 -6.07
CA VAL A 42 1.97 -4.86 -7.11
C VAL A 42 3.45 -4.70 -6.71
N TYR A 43 4.34 -5.12 -7.60
CA TYR A 43 5.77 -4.87 -7.48
C TYR A 43 6.12 -3.58 -8.24
N LEU A 44 6.55 -2.57 -7.50
CA LEU A 44 7.08 -1.33 -8.07
C LEU A 44 8.59 -1.50 -8.28
N VAL A 45 9.09 -1.07 -9.43
CA VAL A 45 10.53 -1.02 -9.68
C VAL A 45 11.14 0.06 -8.80
N ASP A 46 12.19 -0.31 -8.06
CA ASP A 46 12.97 0.61 -7.23
C ASP A 46 14.42 0.57 -7.69
N ASP A 47 14.90 1.71 -8.22
CA ASP A 47 16.29 1.85 -8.71
C ASP A 47 17.30 2.11 -7.58
N SER A 48 16.81 2.24 -6.34
CA SER A 48 17.65 2.50 -5.18
C SER A 48 18.66 1.37 -4.95
N GLN A 49 19.93 1.73 -4.81
CA GLN A 49 21.02 0.78 -4.57
C GLN A 49 21.34 0.57 -3.08
N SER A 50 20.63 1.27 -2.19
CA SER A 50 20.85 1.26 -0.74
C SER A 50 19.54 1.52 0.00
N ILE A 51 19.41 0.92 1.19
CA ILE A 51 18.34 1.22 2.16
C ILE A 51 18.62 2.46 3.01
N ILE A 52 19.86 2.97 2.96
CA ILE A 52 20.33 4.15 3.69
C ILE A 52 20.18 5.37 2.77
N SER A 53 19.53 6.40 3.28
CA SER A 53 19.46 7.73 2.67
C SER A 53 20.30 8.72 3.47
N GLU A 54 20.89 9.69 2.79
CA GLU A 54 21.70 10.75 3.39
C GLU A 54 21.00 12.10 3.25
N ASN A 55 21.13 12.95 4.26
CA ASN A 55 20.57 14.30 4.27
C ASN A 55 21.63 15.31 4.74
N ASP A 56 21.77 16.41 4.00
CA ASP A 56 22.70 17.51 4.28
C ASP A 56 22.00 18.82 4.68
N SER A 57 20.68 18.79 4.84
CA SER A 57 19.91 19.96 5.26
C SER A 57 20.33 20.44 6.65
N PRO A 58 20.55 21.77 6.84
CA PRO A 58 20.85 22.35 8.15
C PRO A 58 19.67 22.29 9.13
N ASP A 59 18.45 22.08 8.61
CA ASP A 59 17.20 22.09 9.40
C ASP A 59 16.84 20.71 9.96
N VAL A 60 17.57 19.66 9.56
CA VAL A 60 17.29 18.27 9.93
C VAL A 60 18.49 17.70 10.68
N PHE A 61 18.30 17.38 11.95
CA PHE A 61 19.38 17.02 12.88
C PHE A 61 20.09 15.69 12.61
N PHE A 62 19.61 14.87 11.65
CA PHE A 62 20.23 13.59 11.32
C PHE A 62 20.87 13.63 9.93
N ARG A 63 22.00 12.93 9.81
CA ARG A 63 22.72 12.74 8.55
C ARG A 63 22.21 11.54 7.75
N TYR A 64 21.81 10.46 8.43
CA TYR A 64 21.40 9.22 7.78
C TYR A 64 20.02 8.78 8.24
N SER A 65 19.24 8.23 7.32
CA SER A 65 17.98 7.55 7.61
C SER A 65 17.92 6.19 6.91
N ILE A 66 17.03 5.32 7.39
CA ILE A 66 16.80 4.00 6.82
C ILE A 66 15.34 3.90 6.44
N ASN A 67 15.05 3.43 5.22
CA ASN A 67 13.71 3.02 4.84
C ASN A 67 13.61 1.48 4.91
N PRO A 68 13.08 0.90 6.01
CA PRO A 68 13.03 -0.55 6.19
C PRO A 68 12.04 -1.24 5.25
N TYR A 69 11.18 -0.48 4.57
CA TYR A 69 10.19 -0.99 3.62
C TYR A 69 10.69 -0.99 2.17
N ARG A 70 11.92 -0.51 1.95
CA ARG A 70 12.51 -0.47 0.61
C ARG A 70 12.82 -1.89 0.12
N GLY A 71 12.27 -2.25 -1.04
CA GLY A 71 12.35 -3.61 -1.57
C GLY A 71 11.37 -4.61 -0.95
N CYS A 72 10.48 -4.18 -0.04
CA CYS A 72 9.40 -5.02 0.45
C CYS A 72 8.22 -5.04 -0.53
N SER A 73 7.58 -6.19 -0.69
CA SER A 73 6.27 -6.29 -1.36
C SER A 73 5.20 -5.64 -0.48
N HIS A 74 4.48 -4.65 -1.01
CA HIS A 74 3.32 -4.08 -0.34
C HIS A 74 2.04 -4.55 -1.03
N GLY A 75 1.19 -5.22 -0.26
CA GLY A 75 -0.15 -5.67 -0.60
C GLY A 75 -0.94 -5.77 0.70
#